data_AF-A0A9N9JDG9-F1
#
_entry.id   AF-A0A9N9JDG9-F1
#
_cell.length_a   1.000
_cell.length_b   1.000
_cell.length_c   1.000
_cell.angle_alpha   90.00
_cell.angle_beta   90.00
_cell.angle_gamma   90.00
#
_symmetry.space_group_name_H-M   'P 1'
#
loop_
_entity.id
_entity.type
_entity.pdbx_description
1 polymer ?
#
loop_
_entity_poly.entity_id
_entity_poly.type
_entity_poly.pdbx_seq_one_letter_code
_entity_poly.pdbx_strand_id
1 'polypeptide(L)'
;GMHEIKPRPIMHRDIRWPNIIRHYDGYQRFILIDFDYANFSPSDEPLKEFSEIDHAPEMLIKKHNFKADIWGVGNLVGSCNVRGIPQELLSFSMDLCNGNPDNRPTASVALDRAKDMFRK
;
A
#
# COMPACT_ATOMS: atom_id res chain seq x y z
N GLY A 1 5.45 -12.57 0.96
CA GLY A 1 5.16 -11.49 -0.03
C GLY A 1 6.43 -10.70 -0.36
N MET A 2 6.35 -9.68 -1.23
CA MET A 2 7.53 -8.89 -1.66
C MET A 2 8.35 -8.32 -0.49
N HIS A 3 7.66 -7.89 0.57
CA HIS A 3 8.25 -7.30 1.79
C HIS A 3 9.02 -8.32 2.65
N GLU A 4 8.92 -9.62 2.36
CA GLU A 4 9.54 -10.69 3.14
C GLU A 4 10.73 -11.34 2.42
N ILE A 5 10.99 -10.96 1.16
CA ILE A 5 12.10 -11.48 0.36
C ILE A 5 13.43 -11.20 1.07
N LYS A 6 14.28 -12.23 1.18
CA LYS A 6 15.61 -12.16 1.80
C LYS A 6 16.71 -12.29 0.74
N PRO A 7 17.87 -11.62 0.92
CA PRO A 7 18.20 -10.72 2.03
C PRO A 7 17.60 -9.32 1.90
N ARG A 8 17.07 -8.97 0.71
CA ARG A 8 16.60 -7.62 0.37
C ARG A 8 15.11 -7.65 0.04
N PRO A 9 14.24 -7.13 0.93
CA PRO A 9 12.83 -6.95 0.64
C PRO A 9 12.62 -6.04 -0.56
N ILE A 10 11.58 -6.29 -1.35
CA ILE A 10 11.20 -5.45 -2.47
C ILE A 10 10.01 -4.59 -2.04
N MET A 11 10.02 -3.32 -2.42
CA MET A 11 8.89 -2.41 -2.34
C MET A 11 8.46 -1.98 -3.75
N HIS A 12 7.17 -1.83 -3.97
CA HIS A 12 6.60 -1.45 -5.27
C HIS A 12 6.79 0.04 -5.56
N ARG A 13 6.70 0.88 -4.52
CA ARG A 13 6.76 2.36 -4.57
C ARG A 13 5.58 3.04 -5.29
N ASP A 14 4.87 2.37 -6.18
CA ASP A 14 3.71 2.95 -6.88
C ASP A 14 2.40 2.16 -6.68
N ILE A 15 1.98 1.92 -5.43
CA ILE A 15 0.71 1.24 -5.13
C ILE A 15 -0.44 2.25 -5.17
N ARG A 16 -1.21 2.25 -6.25
CA ARG A 16 -2.37 3.13 -6.48
C ARG A 16 -3.32 2.55 -7.52
N TRP A 17 -4.52 3.12 -7.64
CA TRP A 17 -5.59 2.60 -8.49
C TRP A 17 -5.19 2.32 -9.95
N PRO A 18 -4.43 3.20 -10.64
CA PRO A 18 -3.93 2.92 -11.99
C PRO A 18 -3.16 1.60 -12.14
N ASN A 19 -2.53 1.14 -11.05
CA ASN A 19 -1.65 -0.03 -11.02
C ASN A 19 -2.36 -1.28 -10.46
N ILE A 20 -3.69 -1.23 -10.32
CA ILE A 20 -4.53 -2.37 -9.92
C ILE A 20 -5.42 -2.76 -11.10
N ILE A 21 -5.21 -3.95 -11.65
CA ILE A 21 -6.06 -4.49 -12.73
C ILE A 21 -6.99 -5.57 -12.19
N ARG A 22 -8.22 -5.60 -12.72
CA ARG A 22 -9.14 -6.71 -12.51
C ARG A 22 -8.84 -7.81 -13.51
N HIS A 23 -8.57 -9.01 -13.02
CA HIS A 23 -8.41 -10.20 -13.86
C HIS A 23 -9.79 -10.83 -14.13
N TYR A 24 -10.14 -11.01 -15.40
CA TYR A 24 -11.46 -11.49 -15.83
C TYR A 24 -11.42 -12.98 -16.17
N ASP A 25 -11.58 -13.83 -15.15
CA ASP A 25 -11.50 -15.29 -15.28
C ASP A 25 -12.62 -16.03 -14.52
N GLY A 26 -13.74 -15.35 -14.26
CA GLY A 26 -14.85 -15.86 -13.46
C GLY A 26 -14.67 -15.68 -11.94
N TYR A 27 -13.47 -15.32 -11.47
CA TYR A 27 -13.22 -14.98 -10.07
C TYR A 27 -13.05 -13.47 -9.89
N GLN A 28 -13.34 -12.95 -8.69
CA GLN A 28 -13.09 -11.54 -8.35
C GLN A 28 -11.63 -11.35 -7.93
N ARG A 29 -10.70 -11.46 -8.88
CA ARG A 29 -9.26 -11.30 -8.64
C ARG A 29 -8.78 -9.93 -9.11
N PHE A 30 -7.95 -9.31 -8.28
CA PHE A 30 -7.22 -8.08 -8.59
C PHE A 30 -5.73 -8.36 -8.55
N ILE A 31 -4.97 -7.75 -9.46
CA ILE A 31 -3.53 -7.94 -9.61
C ILE A 31 -2.86 -6.57 -9.55
N LEU A 32 -1.81 -6.47 -8.74
CA LEU A 32 -0.90 -5.33 -8.74
C LEU A 32 0.07 -5.45 -9.92
N ILE A 33 0.21 -4.39 -10.70
CA ILE A 33 1.07 -4.30 -11.89
C ILE A 33 1.97 -3.06 -11.80
N ASP A 34 2.79 -2.84 -12.84
CA ASP A 34 3.64 -1.65 -13.02
C ASP A 34 4.78 -1.53 -11.99
N PHE A 35 5.76 -2.42 -12.13
CA PHE A 35 6.91 -2.54 -11.23
C PHE A 35 8.10 -1.66 -11.66
N ASP A 36 7.91 -0.70 -12.57
CA ASP A 36 9.00 0.11 -13.11
C ASP A 36 9.71 0.94 -12.03
N TYR A 37 8.95 1.34 -11.00
CA TYR A 37 9.48 2.00 -9.81
C TYR A 37 9.83 1.03 -8.68
N ALA A 38 9.65 -0.28 -8.81
CA ALA A 38 9.97 -1.20 -7.73
C ALA A 38 11.48 -1.17 -7.39
N ASN A 39 11.81 -1.24 -6.11
CA ASN A 39 13.20 -1.21 -5.65
C ASN A 39 13.37 -2.01 -4.35
N PHE A 40 14.61 -2.27 -3.96
CA PHE A 40 14.92 -2.85 -2.67
C PHE A 40 14.66 -1.87 -1.55
N SER A 41 14.17 -2.38 -0.43
CA SER A 41 13.95 -1.62 0.79
C SER A 41 15.10 -1.82 1.78
N PRO A 42 15.58 -0.75 2.44
CA PRO A 42 15.17 0.64 2.24
C PRO A 42 15.84 1.27 1.00
N SER A 43 15.29 2.39 0.51
CA SER A 43 15.91 3.23 -0.52
C SER A 43 16.17 4.64 0.00
N ASP A 44 17.29 5.22 -0.41
CA ASP A 44 17.66 6.62 -0.13
C ASP A 44 17.33 7.56 -1.31
N GLU A 45 16.80 7.03 -2.42
CA GLU A 45 16.40 7.79 -3.61
C GLU A 45 15.02 8.43 -3.42
N PRO A 46 14.89 9.77 -3.35
CA PRO A 46 13.60 10.43 -3.31
C PRO A 46 12.93 10.47 -4.70
N LEU A 47 11.61 10.33 -4.73
CA LEU A 47 10.78 10.41 -5.95
C LEU A 47 10.01 11.73 -5.96
N LYS A 48 10.66 12.81 -6.42
CA LYS A 48 10.15 14.18 -6.32
C LYS A 48 9.02 14.50 -7.30
N GLU A 49 8.91 13.69 -8.35
CA GLU A 49 7.87 13.75 -9.35
C GLU A 49 6.56 13.10 -8.89
N PHE A 50 6.58 12.41 -7.74
CA PHE A 50 5.40 11.80 -7.15
C PHE A 50 4.57 12.83 -6.39
N SER A 51 3.28 12.54 -6.22
CA SER A 51 2.32 13.40 -5.52
C SER A 51 2.00 12.86 -4.13
N GLU A 52 1.95 13.73 -3.12
CA GLU A 52 1.52 13.39 -1.75
C GLU A 52 0.05 12.94 -1.66
N ILE A 53 -0.75 13.18 -2.72
CA ILE A 53 -2.13 12.69 -2.82
C ILE A 53 -2.16 11.18 -3.05
N ASP A 54 -1.21 10.67 -3.84
CA ASP A 54 -1.20 9.28 -4.29
C ASP A 54 -0.08 8.44 -3.65
N HIS A 55 0.87 9.07 -2.95
CA HIS A 55 2.06 8.41 -2.41
C HIS A 55 2.38 8.84 -0.98
N ALA A 56 3.11 7.97 -0.28
CA ALA A 56 3.52 8.24 1.09
C ALA A 56 4.43 9.48 1.15
N PRO A 57 4.18 10.47 2.02
CA PRO A 57 4.89 11.76 2.01
C PRO A 57 6.41 11.62 2.15
N GLU A 58 6.89 10.62 2.90
CA GLU A 58 8.33 10.43 3.08
C GLU A 58 9.08 10.07 1.80
N MET A 59 8.39 9.53 0.78
CA MET A 59 9.01 9.12 -0.49
C MET A 59 9.56 10.30 -1.29
N LEU A 60 8.99 11.50 -1.11
CA LEU A 60 9.35 12.70 -1.86
C LEU A 60 10.59 13.40 -1.25
N ILE A 61 10.90 13.12 0.01
CA ILE A 61 11.78 13.98 0.83
C ILE A 61 13.00 13.22 1.34
N LYS A 62 12.87 11.95 1.73
CA LYS A 62 13.90 11.24 2.49
C LYS A 62 13.92 9.74 2.20
N LYS A 63 14.82 9.06 2.91
CA LYS A 63 14.88 7.60 3.01
C LYS A 63 13.51 7.03 3.35
N HIS A 64 13.10 6.03 2.59
CA HIS A 64 11.85 5.31 2.78
C HIS A 64 12.08 3.80 2.65
N ASN A 65 11.07 3.04 3.04
CA ASN A 65 11.12 1.58 3.07
C ASN A 65 9.77 1.02 2.60
N PHE A 66 9.60 -0.30 2.68
CA PHE A 66 8.36 -0.99 2.31
C PHE A 66 7.10 -0.51 3.04
N LYS A 67 7.19 0.32 4.10
CA LYS A 67 6.02 0.97 4.72
C LYS A 67 5.38 2.03 3.82
N ALA A 68 6.06 2.49 2.79
CA ALA A 68 5.48 3.32 1.73
C ALA A 68 4.36 2.58 0.99
N ASP A 69 4.59 1.31 0.64
CA ASP A 69 3.57 0.46 0.03
C ASP A 69 2.34 0.27 0.94
N ILE A 70 2.56 0.17 2.26
CA ILE A 70 1.48 0.04 3.25
C ILE A 70 0.59 1.29 3.24
N TRP A 71 1.19 2.48 3.13
CA TRP A 71 0.44 3.72 2.96
C TRP A 71 -0.36 3.70 1.65
N GLY A 72 0.24 3.25 0.53
CA GLY A 72 -0.46 3.13 -0.75
C GLY A 72 -1.69 2.21 -0.67
N VAL A 73 -1.58 1.09 0.04
CA VAL A 73 -2.74 0.22 0.33
C VAL A 73 -3.79 0.94 1.17
N GLY A 74 -3.38 1.70 2.19
CA GLY A 74 -4.30 2.52 2.98
C GLY A 74 -5.04 3.54 2.12
N ASN A 75 -4.33 4.19 1.20
CA ASN A 75 -4.88 5.18 0.30
C ASN A 75 -5.86 4.56 -0.70
N LEU A 76 -5.58 3.36 -1.23
CA LEU A 76 -6.54 2.61 -2.06
C LEU A 76 -7.87 2.38 -1.34
N VAL A 77 -7.83 1.95 -0.07
CA VAL A 77 -9.05 1.74 0.73
C VAL A 77 -9.78 3.06 0.97
N GLY A 78 -9.08 4.11 1.37
CA GLY A 78 -9.66 5.41 1.72
C GLY A 78 -10.21 6.19 0.53
N SER A 79 -9.62 6.01 -0.65
CA SER A 79 -10.01 6.68 -1.90
C SER A 79 -10.95 5.83 -2.78
N CYS A 80 -11.37 4.65 -2.32
CA CYS A 80 -12.22 3.79 -3.14
C CYS A 80 -13.57 4.47 -3.42
N ASN A 81 -14.05 4.39 -4.67
CA ASN A 81 -15.31 4.99 -5.08
C ASN A 81 -16.52 4.13 -4.70
N VAL A 82 -16.58 3.72 -3.43
CA VAL A 82 -17.65 2.92 -2.84
C VAL A 82 -18.38 3.78 -1.82
N ARG A 83 -19.71 3.89 -1.93
CA ARG A 83 -20.53 4.62 -0.96
C ARG A 83 -20.79 3.75 0.28
N GLY A 84 -20.81 4.37 1.45
CA GLY A 84 -21.18 3.69 2.70
C GLY A 84 -20.10 2.74 3.22
N ILE A 85 -18.81 3.07 3.04
CA ILE A 85 -17.70 2.30 3.60
C ILE A 85 -17.87 2.21 5.13
N PRO A 86 -17.86 1.00 5.72
CA PRO A 86 -17.91 0.82 7.17
C PRO A 86 -16.81 1.61 7.90
N GLN A 87 -17.14 2.15 9.06
CA GLN A 87 -16.19 2.90 9.89
C GLN A 87 -14.93 2.07 10.23
N GLU A 88 -15.07 0.76 10.39
CA GLU A 88 -13.96 -0.17 10.64
C GLU A 88 -12.92 -0.14 9.49
N LEU A 89 -13.37 -0.08 8.23
CA LEU A 89 -12.50 0.02 7.06
C LEU A 89 -11.87 1.41 6.92
N LEU A 90 -12.59 2.48 7.29
CA LEU A 90 -12.02 3.83 7.33
C LEU A 90 -10.91 3.94 8.38
N SER A 91 -11.12 3.41 9.58
CA SER A 91 -10.09 3.37 10.62
C SER A 91 -8.89 2.53 10.20
N PHE A 92 -9.13 1.38 9.54
CA PHE A 92 -8.06 0.58 8.94
C PHE A 92 -7.24 1.37 7.91
N SER A 93 -7.90 2.09 6.99
CA SER A 93 -7.23 2.96 6.01
C SER A 93 -6.37 4.02 6.69
N MET A 94 -6.90 4.73 7.70
CA MET A 94 -6.17 5.76 8.45
C MET A 94 -4.94 5.20 9.17
N ASP A 95 -5.03 4.01 9.75
CA ASP A 95 -3.89 3.34 10.40
C ASP A 95 -2.78 3.01 9.40
N LEU A 96 -3.14 2.53 8.21
CA LEU A 96 -2.19 2.24 7.13
C LEU A 96 -1.56 3.54 6.60
N CYS A 97 -2.32 4.64 6.58
CA CYS A 97 -1.86 5.96 6.15
C CYS A 97 -1.21 6.80 7.27
N ASN A 98 -0.79 6.20 8.39
CA ASN A 98 -0.20 6.94 9.50
C ASN A 98 0.99 7.81 9.03
N GLY A 99 1.04 9.08 9.48
CA GLY A 99 2.10 10.02 9.11
C GLY A 99 3.50 9.58 9.57
N ASN A 100 3.59 8.75 10.61
CA ASN A 100 4.83 8.08 10.99
C ASN A 100 4.88 6.66 10.39
N PRO A 101 5.80 6.35 9.45
CA PRO A 101 5.93 5.02 8.84
C PRO A 101 6.15 3.88 9.84
N ASP A 102 6.78 4.16 10.98
CA ASP A 102 7.04 3.14 12.00
C ASP A 102 5.77 2.68 12.71
N ASN A 103 4.76 3.54 12.79
CA ASN A 103 3.45 3.24 13.37
C ASN A 103 2.52 2.47 12.42
N ARG A 104 2.83 2.42 11.11
CA ARG A 104 2.06 1.62 10.15
C ARG A 104 2.25 0.11 10.44
N PRO A 105 1.27 -0.77 10.22
CA PRO A 105 1.47 -2.22 10.36
C PRO A 105 2.43 -2.78 9.29
N THR A 106 2.82 -4.05 9.43
CA THR A 106 3.43 -4.81 8.32
C THR A 106 2.35 -5.29 7.36
N ALA A 107 2.73 -5.72 6.15
CA ALA A 107 1.79 -6.29 5.18
C ALA A 107 1.05 -7.52 5.73
N SER A 108 1.74 -8.41 6.48
CA SER A 108 1.11 -9.57 7.10
C SER A 108 0.06 -9.17 8.14
N VAL A 109 0.38 -8.22 9.03
CA VAL A 109 -0.56 -7.73 10.05
C VAL A 109 -1.76 -7.04 9.41
N ALA A 110 -1.53 -6.23 8.38
CA ALA A 110 -2.60 -5.58 7.64
C ALA A 110 -3.52 -6.61 6.94
N LEU A 111 -2.93 -7.65 6.34
CA LEU A 111 -3.68 -8.74 5.69
C LEU A 111 -4.53 -9.53 6.68
N ASP A 112 -4.01 -9.85 7.85
CA ASP A 112 -4.75 -10.59 8.88
C ASP A 112 -5.93 -9.75 9.40
N ARG A 113 -5.70 -8.47 9.71
CA ARG A 113 -6.77 -7.52 10.04
C ARG A 113 -7.84 -7.45 8.95
N ALA A 114 -7.44 -7.37 7.68
CA ALA A 114 -8.37 -7.32 6.56
C ALA A 114 -9.22 -8.60 6.49
N LYS A 115 -8.60 -9.78 6.59
CA LYS A 115 -9.32 -11.06 6.61
C LYS A 115 -10.34 -11.12 7.74
N ASP A 116 -10.00 -10.65 8.93
CA ASP A 116 -10.90 -10.69 10.08
C ASP A 116 -12.11 -9.77 9.92
N MET A 117 -11.97 -8.64 9.21
CA MET A 117 -13.10 -7.77 8.85
C MET A 117 -14.09 -8.44 7.88
N PHE A 118 -13.59 -9.23 6.92
CA PHE A 118 -14.41 -9.87 5.88
C PHE A 118 -14.83 -11.32 6.18
N ARG A 119 -14.42 -11.88 7.32
CA ARG A 119 -14.87 -13.19 7.81
C ARG A 119 -16.21 -13.15 8.55
N LYS A 120 -16.68 -11.96 8.92
CA LYS A 120 -17.99 -11.71 9.55
C LYS A 120 -19.10 -11.86 8.51
#